data_AF-A0A6P0UHN0-F1
#
_entry.id   AF-A0A6P0UHN0-F1
#
_cell.length_a   1.000
_cell.length_b   1.000
_cell.length_c   1.000
_cell.angle_alpha   90.00
_cell.angle_beta   90.00
_cell.angle_gamma   90.00
#
_symmetry.space_group_name_H-M   'P 1'
#
loop_
_entity.id
_entity.type
_entity.pdbx_description
1 polymer ?
#
loop_
_entity_poly.entity_id
_entity_poly.type
_entity_poly.pdbx_seq_one_letter_code
_entity_poly.pdbx_strand_id
1 'polypeptide(L)'
;MLIYNVTLHVENSILAHWLDWMKSTHIPEVLATGKFLEATMTRILSEEDTGGTSYSVQYKTRDRDTLERYYREDAPRLRKETEKLFGDSVIAFRTELEVLTIEKAPMKSATAYLFSYGTLQESDVQKMIFSRTLRGIKDSLRSHTLSEEMVGGLYPTIRSSENTDDSVHGFVYVISEEELTLVDAYEGEAYERKHVTLESGIKAWVYLGKTGF
;
A
#
# COMPACT_ATOMS: atom_id res chain seq x y z
N MET A 1 -10.60 -7.17 -21.12
CA MET A 1 -9.39 -7.77 -20.51
C MET A 1 -9.75 -9.18 -20.06
N LEU A 2 -8.86 -10.14 -20.25
CA LEU A 2 -9.14 -11.55 -19.99
C LEU A 2 -8.19 -12.12 -18.94
N ILE A 3 -8.64 -13.15 -18.24
CA ILE A 3 -7.81 -14.00 -17.38
C ILE A 3 -7.84 -15.40 -17.97
N TYR A 4 -6.67 -15.93 -18.28
CA TYR A 4 -6.48 -17.36 -18.53
C TYR A 4 -6.16 -18.03 -17.20
N ASN A 5 -7.12 -18.79 -16.68
CA ASN A 5 -7.01 -19.50 -15.42
C ASN A 5 -6.63 -20.97 -15.67
N VAL A 6 -5.66 -21.46 -14.90
CA VAL A 6 -5.27 -22.87 -14.87
C VAL A 6 -5.44 -23.38 -13.44
N THR A 7 -6.38 -24.30 -13.26
CA THR A 7 -6.55 -25.05 -12.01
C THR A 7 -5.74 -26.33 -12.10
N LEU A 8 -4.83 -26.56 -11.16
CA LEU A 8 -3.95 -27.74 -11.13
C LEU A 8 -4.17 -28.54 -9.85
N HIS A 9 -4.41 -29.84 -9.97
CA HIS A 9 -4.32 -30.78 -8.86
C HIS A 9 -2.96 -31.48 -8.91
N VAL A 10 -2.23 -31.44 -7.79
CA VAL A 10 -0.83 -31.88 -7.71
C VAL A 10 -0.68 -32.89 -6.59
N GLU A 11 -0.15 -34.07 -6.90
CA GLU A 11 0.13 -35.10 -5.89
C GLU A 11 1.11 -34.59 -4.81
N ASN A 12 0.84 -34.95 -3.55
CA ASN A 12 1.64 -34.46 -2.43
C ASN A 12 3.12 -34.88 -2.48
N SER A 13 3.43 -36.00 -3.15
CA SER A 13 4.78 -36.56 -3.32
C SER A 13 5.72 -35.64 -4.10
N ILE A 14 5.21 -34.93 -5.10
CA ILE A 14 5.99 -34.04 -5.97
C ILE A 14 5.80 -32.55 -5.64
N LEU A 15 4.89 -32.24 -4.71
CA LEU A 15 4.38 -30.90 -4.49
C LEU A 15 5.48 -29.86 -4.24
N ALA A 16 6.47 -30.19 -3.40
CA ALA A 16 7.55 -29.27 -3.07
C ALA A 16 8.41 -28.90 -4.30
N HIS A 17 8.76 -29.89 -5.11
CA HIS A 17 9.53 -29.69 -6.33
C HIS A 17 8.71 -28.94 -7.39
N TRP A 18 7.44 -29.30 -7.57
CA TRP A 18 6.55 -28.62 -8.49
C TRP A 18 6.34 -27.15 -8.12
N LEU A 19 6.14 -26.85 -6.83
CA LEU A 19 5.99 -25.47 -6.36
C LEU A 19 7.22 -24.60 -6.61
N ASP A 20 8.41 -25.16 -6.40
CA ASP A 20 9.67 -24.47 -6.71
C ASP A 20 9.76 -24.17 -8.21
N TRP A 21 9.58 -25.20 -9.04
CA TRP A 21 9.64 -25.07 -10.50
C TRP A 21 8.61 -24.08 -11.06
N MET A 22 7.39 -24.06 -10.52
CA MET A 22 6.36 -23.12 -10.94
C MET A 22 6.78 -21.67 -10.70
N LYS A 23 7.40 -21.39 -9.54
CA LYS A 23 7.82 -20.04 -9.14
C LYS A 23 9.11 -19.60 -9.81
N SER A 24 10.08 -20.51 -9.96
CA SER A 24 11.42 -20.19 -10.46
C SER A 24 11.51 -20.26 -11.99
N THR A 25 10.66 -21.06 -12.65
CA THR A 25 10.79 -21.38 -14.08
C THR A 25 9.50 -21.15 -14.84
N HIS A 26 8.42 -21.90 -14.55
CA HIS A 26 7.26 -21.94 -15.45
C HIS A 26 6.49 -20.61 -15.53
N ILE A 27 6.11 -20.02 -14.40
CA ILE A 27 5.41 -18.72 -14.39
C ILE A 27 6.29 -17.63 -15.02
N PRO A 28 7.59 -17.49 -14.66
CA PRO A 28 8.50 -16.58 -15.34
C PRO A 28 8.56 -16.78 -16.86
N GLU A 29 8.63 -18.02 -17.36
CA GLU A 29 8.64 -18.28 -18.80
C GLU A 29 7.33 -17.91 -19.49
N VAL A 30 6.18 -18.18 -18.87
CA VAL A 30 4.87 -17.77 -19.38
C VAL A 30 4.81 -16.24 -19.47
N LEU A 31 5.30 -15.52 -18.46
CA LEU A 31 5.37 -14.05 -18.48
C LEU A 31 6.38 -13.53 -19.52
N ALA A 32 7.50 -14.22 -19.72
CA ALA A 32 8.54 -13.85 -20.69
C ALA A 32 8.07 -13.91 -22.14
N THR A 33 6.94 -14.58 -22.43
CA THR A 33 6.28 -14.52 -23.75
C THR A 33 5.80 -13.10 -24.12
N GLY A 34 5.66 -12.22 -23.12
CA GLY A 34 5.13 -10.87 -23.28
C GLY A 34 3.61 -10.82 -23.52
N LYS A 35 2.91 -11.96 -23.43
CA LYS A 35 1.46 -12.08 -23.71
C LYS A 35 0.58 -11.90 -22.48
N PHE A 36 1.19 -11.87 -21.29
CA PHE A 36 0.52 -11.68 -20.02
C PHE A 36 1.12 -10.52 -19.24
N LEU A 37 0.26 -9.78 -18.53
CA LEU A 37 0.60 -8.59 -17.77
C LEU A 37 1.02 -8.93 -16.34
N GLU A 38 0.37 -9.93 -15.76
CA GLU A 38 0.62 -10.42 -14.40
C GLU A 38 0.18 -11.87 -14.28
N ALA A 39 0.74 -12.56 -13.29
CA ALA A 39 0.33 -13.90 -12.88
C ALA A 39 0.05 -13.92 -11.37
N THR A 40 -1.02 -14.59 -10.96
CA THR A 40 -1.33 -14.83 -9.55
C THR A 40 -1.50 -16.32 -9.32
N MET A 41 -0.66 -16.90 -8.46
CA MET A 41 -0.75 -18.31 -8.06
C MET A 41 -1.33 -18.40 -6.65
N THR A 42 -2.42 -19.15 -6.50
CA THR A 42 -3.10 -19.39 -5.23
C THR A 42 -3.23 -20.88 -4.97
N ARG A 43 -3.28 -21.24 -3.69
CA ARG A 43 -3.70 -22.58 -3.25
C ARG A 43 -5.21 -22.57 -3.05
N ILE A 44 -5.90 -23.57 -3.56
CA ILE A 44 -7.30 -23.82 -3.25
C ILE A 44 -7.35 -24.49 -1.89
N LEU A 45 -8.03 -23.86 -0.93
CA LEU A 45 -8.20 -24.41 0.40
C LEU A 45 -9.36 -25.43 0.35
N SER A 46 -9.04 -26.70 0.58
CA SER A 46 -10.03 -27.77 0.76
C SER A 46 -9.76 -28.49 2.08
N GLU A 47 -10.83 -28.94 2.74
CA GLU A 47 -10.75 -29.69 4.00
C GLU A 47 -10.56 -31.20 3.78
N GLU A 48 -10.78 -31.68 2.55
CA GLU A 48 -10.63 -33.09 2.18
C GLU A 48 -9.19 -33.42 1.77
N ASP A 49 -8.60 -34.41 2.42
CA ASP A 49 -7.33 -35.01 1.98
C ASP A 49 -7.59 -35.99 0.84
N THR A 50 -7.40 -35.49 -0.38
CA THR A 50 -7.59 -36.26 -1.62
C THR A 50 -6.28 -36.85 -2.15
N GLY A 51 -5.21 -36.84 -1.35
CA GLY A 51 -3.87 -37.31 -1.78
C GLY A 51 -3.09 -36.29 -2.63
N GLY A 52 -3.67 -35.11 -2.87
CA GLY A 52 -3.04 -34.02 -3.60
C GLY A 52 -3.59 -32.65 -3.18
N THR A 53 -2.89 -31.60 -3.58
CA THR A 53 -3.26 -30.21 -3.30
C THR A 53 -3.61 -29.48 -4.59
N SER A 54 -4.73 -28.75 -4.57
CA SER A 54 -5.19 -27.98 -5.73
C SER A 54 -4.69 -26.53 -5.69
N TYR A 55 -4.34 -25.99 -6.86
CA TYR A 55 -3.86 -24.63 -7.07
C TYR A 55 -4.61 -23.97 -8.22
N SER A 56 -4.68 -22.64 -8.22
CA SER A 56 -5.13 -21.84 -9.35
C SER A 56 -4.01 -20.89 -9.75
N VAL A 57 -3.71 -20.83 -11.03
CA VAL A 57 -2.80 -19.84 -11.60
C VAL A 57 -3.55 -19.01 -12.63
N GLN A 58 -3.67 -17.73 -12.34
CA GLN A 58 -4.40 -16.77 -13.15
C GLN A 58 -3.41 -15.88 -13.89
N TYR A 59 -3.46 -15.92 -15.22
CA TYR A 59 -2.64 -15.08 -16.08
C TYR A 59 -3.51 -14.04 -16.77
N LYS A 60 -3.23 -12.77 -16.51
CA LYS A 60 -4.03 -11.66 -17.05
C LYS A 60 -3.47 -11.22 -18.39
N THR A 61 -4.33 -11.11 -19.39
CA THR A 61 -3.96 -10.69 -20.74
C THR A 61 -4.87 -9.57 -21.25
N ARG A 62 -4.31 -8.75 -22.16
CA ARG A 62 -4.93 -7.51 -22.61
C ARG A 62 -6.22 -7.77 -23.39
N ASP A 63 -6.16 -8.71 -24.33
CA ASP A 63 -7.20 -8.96 -25.32
C ASP A 63 -7.20 -10.42 -25.80
N ARG A 64 -8.24 -10.77 -26.56
CA ARG A 64 -8.45 -12.11 -27.13
C ARG A 64 -7.34 -12.52 -28.09
N ASP A 65 -6.94 -11.62 -28.98
CA ASP A 65 -5.93 -11.93 -30.01
C ASP A 65 -4.57 -12.29 -29.41
N THR A 66 -4.20 -11.61 -28.33
CA THR A 66 -2.99 -11.93 -27.56
C THR A 66 -3.06 -13.34 -26.93
N LEU A 67 -4.23 -13.71 -26.40
CA LEU A 67 -4.45 -15.05 -25.82
C LEU A 67 -4.40 -16.15 -26.90
N GLU A 68 -5.02 -15.92 -28.06
CA GLU A 68 -4.98 -16.85 -29.19
C GLU A 68 -3.55 -17.08 -29.69
N ARG A 69 -2.75 -16.01 -29.75
CA ARG A 69 -1.32 -16.13 -30.06
C ARG A 69 -0.57 -16.96 -29.03
N TYR A 70 -0.87 -16.80 -27.74
CA TYR A 70 -0.26 -17.64 -26.69
C TYR A 70 -0.57 -19.12 -26.91
N TYR A 71 -1.83 -19.45 -27.23
CA TYR A 71 -2.23 -20.83 -27.49
C TYR A 71 -1.52 -21.44 -28.70
N ARG A 72 -1.22 -20.64 -29.72
CA ARG A 72 -0.57 -21.13 -30.95
C ARG A 72 0.95 -21.20 -30.82
N GLU A 73 1.56 -20.18 -30.23
CA GLU A 73 3.01 -19.95 -30.28
C GLU A 73 3.74 -20.60 -29.10
N ASP A 74 3.18 -20.55 -27.88
CA ASP A 74 3.92 -20.88 -26.65
C ASP A 74 3.31 -22.03 -25.87
N ALA A 75 1.98 -22.09 -25.77
CA ALA A 75 1.29 -23.05 -24.92
C ALA A 75 1.64 -24.52 -25.22
N PRO A 76 1.83 -24.97 -26.49
CA PRO A 76 2.21 -26.36 -26.76
C PRO A 76 3.57 -26.72 -26.17
N ARG A 77 4.57 -25.83 -26.29
CA ARG A 77 5.91 -26.05 -25.74
C ARG A 77 5.86 -26.10 -24.22
N LEU A 78 5.27 -25.07 -23.60
CA LEU A 78 5.23 -24.91 -22.15
C LEU A 78 4.46 -26.06 -21.46
N ARG A 79 3.36 -26.53 -22.07
CA ARG A 79 2.59 -27.67 -21.57
C ARG A 79 3.39 -28.97 -21.65
N LYS A 80 4.10 -29.18 -22.76
CA LYS A 80 4.94 -30.37 -22.96
C LYS A 80 6.10 -30.43 -21.96
N GLU A 81 6.63 -29.28 -21.55
CA GLU A 81 7.66 -29.23 -20.50
C GLU A 81 7.11 -29.63 -19.12
N THR A 82 5.90 -29.17 -18.76
CA THR A 82 5.22 -29.64 -17.54
C THR A 82 5.00 -31.15 -17.57
N GLU A 83 4.47 -31.67 -18.68
CA GLU A 83 4.21 -33.11 -18.86
C GLU A 83 5.50 -33.93 -18.77
N LYS A 84 6.59 -33.45 -19.37
CA LYS A 84 7.90 -34.12 -19.30
C LYS A 84 8.45 -34.21 -17.87
N LEU A 85 8.21 -33.20 -17.04
CA LEU A 85 8.76 -33.13 -15.69
C LEU A 85 7.90 -33.85 -14.66
N PHE A 86 6.57 -33.81 -14.80
CA PHE A 86 5.65 -34.26 -13.75
C PHE A 86 4.61 -35.29 -14.22
N GLY A 87 4.50 -35.55 -15.53
CA GLY A 87 3.61 -36.56 -16.10
C GLY A 87 2.18 -36.45 -15.56
N ASP A 88 1.64 -37.59 -15.14
CA ASP A 88 0.26 -37.71 -14.63
C ASP A 88 0.07 -37.21 -13.20
N SER A 89 1.15 -36.92 -12.46
CA SER A 89 1.08 -36.40 -11.08
C SER A 89 0.57 -34.95 -10.99
N VAL A 90 0.35 -34.29 -12.15
CA VAL A 90 -0.23 -32.95 -12.25
C VAL A 90 -1.37 -32.95 -13.26
N ILE A 91 -2.59 -32.78 -12.77
CA ILE A 91 -3.79 -32.69 -13.61
C ILE A 91 -4.20 -31.22 -13.73
N ALA A 92 -4.30 -30.71 -14.96
CA ALA A 92 -4.57 -29.30 -15.22
C ALA A 92 -5.89 -29.07 -15.99
N PHE A 93 -6.78 -28.27 -15.42
CA PHE A 93 -8.00 -27.76 -16.02
C PHE A 93 -7.86 -26.27 -16.36
N ARG A 94 -8.40 -25.83 -17.50
CA ARG A 94 -8.17 -24.48 -18.04
C ARG A 94 -9.49 -23.80 -18.32
N THR A 95 -9.60 -22.54 -17.90
CA THR A 95 -10.78 -21.70 -18.14
C THR A 95 -10.36 -20.29 -18.52
N GLU A 96 -11.27 -19.58 -19.17
CA GLU A 96 -11.10 -18.19 -19.54
C GLU A 96 -12.15 -17.37 -18.80
N LEU A 97 -11.72 -16.29 -18.17
CA LEU A 97 -12.57 -15.39 -17.41
C LEU A 97 -12.51 -14.00 -18.03
N GLU A 98 -13.66 -13.36 -18.18
CA GLU A 98 -13.74 -11.95 -18.53
C GLU A 98 -13.69 -11.09 -17.26
N VAL A 99 -12.84 -10.07 -17.28
CA VAL A 99 -12.80 -9.10 -16.18
C VAL A 99 -13.87 -8.03 -16.42
N LEU A 100 -14.92 -8.06 -15.59
CA LEU A 100 -16.01 -7.07 -15.63
C LEU A 100 -15.69 -5.80 -14.83
N THR A 101 -15.11 -5.96 -13.64
CA THR A 101 -14.61 -4.83 -12.82
C THR A 101 -13.42 -5.27 -11.96
N ILE A 102 -12.61 -4.30 -11.52
CA ILE A 102 -11.57 -4.46 -10.50
C ILE A 102 -11.73 -3.30 -9.52
N GLU A 103 -12.19 -3.59 -8.31
CA GLU A 103 -12.24 -2.61 -7.23
C GLU A 103 -10.96 -2.74 -6.39
N LYS A 104 -10.24 -1.62 -6.22
CA LYS A 104 -9.10 -1.55 -5.30
C LYS A 104 -9.53 -0.78 -4.07
N ALA A 105 -9.20 -1.28 -2.89
CA ALA A 105 -9.35 -0.50 -1.68
C ALA A 105 -8.55 0.82 -1.83
N PRO A 106 -9.08 1.96 -1.37
CA PRO A 106 -8.35 3.22 -1.42
C PRO A 106 -7.06 3.07 -0.61
N MET A 107 -5.92 3.16 -1.30
CA MET A 107 -4.63 3.27 -0.63
C MET A 107 -4.54 4.67 -0.04
N LYS A 108 -4.54 4.78 1.30
CA LYS A 108 -4.23 6.04 2.00
C LYS A 108 -2.78 6.40 1.72
N SER A 109 -2.53 7.21 0.70
CA SER A 109 -1.17 7.64 0.38
C SER A 109 -0.77 8.76 1.33
N ALA A 110 0.15 8.47 2.25
CA ALA A 110 0.67 9.47 3.18
C ALA A 110 1.59 10.43 2.39
N THR A 111 1.03 11.56 1.99
CA THR A 111 1.68 12.56 1.10
C THR A 111 1.74 13.95 1.72
N ALA A 112 1.04 14.18 2.84
CA ALA A 112 1.05 15.44 3.54
C ALA A 112 2.10 15.42 4.66
N TYR A 113 2.91 16.48 4.74
CA TYR A 113 3.77 16.74 5.88
C TYR A 113 2.99 17.56 6.92
N LEU A 114 2.94 17.09 8.16
CA LEU A 114 2.34 17.77 9.30
C LEU A 114 3.43 18.10 10.33
N PHE A 115 3.66 19.39 10.57
CA PHE A 115 4.52 19.87 11.65
C PHE A 115 3.71 20.02 12.94
N SER A 116 4.13 19.33 13.98
CA SER A 116 3.55 19.41 15.32
C SER A 116 4.57 19.89 16.33
N TYR A 117 4.14 20.80 17.19
CA TYR A 117 4.92 21.42 18.27
C TYR A 117 4.25 21.25 19.65
N GLY A 118 3.15 20.49 19.72
CA GLY A 118 2.29 20.37 20.90
C GLY A 118 1.79 18.94 21.17
N THR A 119 0.58 18.80 21.69
CA THR A 119 0.00 17.53 22.18
C THR A 119 -0.07 16.41 21.13
N LEU A 120 -0.14 16.75 19.84
CA LEU A 120 -0.05 15.78 18.74
C LEU A 120 1.28 14.98 18.71
N GLN A 121 2.29 15.39 19.47
CA GLN A 121 3.53 14.62 19.66
C GLN A 121 3.36 13.45 20.65
N GLU A 122 2.33 13.48 21.49
CA GLU A 122 2.10 12.48 22.52
C GLU A 122 1.55 11.18 21.94
N SER A 123 2.09 10.05 22.37
CA SER A 123 1.76 8.74 21.79
C SER A 123 0.28 8.37 21.94
N ASP A 124 -0.37 8.77 23.03
CA ASP A 124 -1.75 8.40 23.30
C ASP A 124 -2.73 9.24 22.48
N VAL A 125 -2.42 10.53 22.28
CA VAL A 125 -3.13 11.39 21.32
C VAL A 125 -3.01 10.83 19.90
N GLN A 126 -1.81 10.41 19.49
CA GLN A 126 -1.61 9.82 18.16
C GLN A 126 -2.38 8.50 17.98
N LYS A 127 -2.38 7.62 18.98
CA LYS A 127 -3.19 6.38 18.92
C LYS A 127 -4.68 6.69 18.86
N MET A 128 -5.16 7.71 19.58
CA MET A 128 -6.55 8.14 19.52
C MET A 128 -6.96 8.62 18.12
N ILE A 129 -6.11 9.43 17.47
CA ILE A 129 -6.43 10.05 16.17
C ILE A 129 -6.13 9.11 14.99
N PHE A 130 -4.94 8.52 14.96
CA PHE A 130 -4.43 7.74 13.82
C PHE A 130 -4.51 6.23 14.00
N SER A 131 -4.95 5.74 15.18
CA SER A 131 -4.90 4.32 15.55
C SER A 131 -3.48 3.71 15.52
N ARG A 132 -2.45 4.55 15.46
CA ARG A 132 -1.02 4.19 15.42
C ARG A 132 -0.18 5.35 15.93
N THR A 133 1.05 5.05 16.34
CA THR A 133 2.06 6.08 16.61
C THR A 133 2.77 6.45 15.31
N LEU A 134 2.98 7.74 15.10
CA LEU A 134 3.66 8.27 13.91
C LEU A 134 5.16 8.37 14.16
N ARG A 135 5.95 8.05 13.13
CA ARG A 135 7.40 8.25 13.17
C ARG A 135 7.71 9.65 12.65
N GLY A 136 8.11 10.54 13.56
CA GLY A 136 8.43 11.93 13.23
C GLY A 136 9.90 12.15 12.90
N ILE A 137 10.17 13.17 12.10
CA ILE A 137 11.51 13.73 11.87
C ILE A 137 11.58 15.07 12.64
N LYS A 138 12.65 15.29 13.42
CA LYS A 138 12.83 16.57 14.12
C LYS A 138 13.06 17.69 13.11
N ASP A 139 12.40 18.82 13.32
CA ASP A 139 12.54 20.03 12.50
C ASP A 139 12.13 21.26 13.33
N SER A 140 12.33 22.45 12.77
CA SER A 140 12.07 23.72 13.44
C SER A 140 11.36 24.73 12.54
N LEU A 141 10.51 25.55 13.14
CA LEU A 141 9.88 26.70 12.49
C LEU A 141 10.54 27.99 12.99
N ARG A 142 11.22 28.71 12.10
CA ARG A 142 11.93 29.97 12.41
C ARG A 142 10.99 31.18 12.53
N SER A 143 11.46 32.22 13.22
CA SER A 143 10.77 33.52 13.41
C SER A 143 9.41 33.39 14.10
N HIS A 144 9.30 32.39 14.96
CA HIS A 144 8.09 32.05 15.69
C HIS A 144 8.47 31.67 17.12
N THR A 145 7.61 31.99 18.08
CA THR A 145 7.77 31.61 19.48
C THR A 145 6.48 31.04 20.04
N LEU A 146 6.59 30.21 21.08
CA LEU A 146 5.43 29.73 21.82
C LEU A 146 4.83 30.92 22.59
N SER A 147 3.53 31.14 22.39
CA SER A 147 2.78 32.16 23.11
C SER A 147 2.54 31.72 24.55
N GLU A 148 2.59 32.66 25.49
CA GLU A 148 2.13 32.45 26.87
C GLU A 148 0.60 32.35 26.96
N GLU A 149 -0.12 32.93 25.99
CA GLU A 149 -1.58 32.79 25.86
C GLU A 149 -1.93 31.41 25.31
N MET A 150 -2.41 30.53 26.18
CA MET A 150 -2.88 29.20 25.82
C MET A 150 -4.31 29.28 25.27
N VAL A 151 -4.59 28.62 24.14
CA VAL A 151 -5.97 28.53 23.64
C VAL A 151 -6.79 27.68 24.60
N GLY A 152 -7.89 28.24 25.11
CA GLY A 152 -8.70 27.62 26.16
C GLY A 152 -7.97 27.40 27.50
N GLY A 153 -6.82 28.05 27.72
CA GLY A 153 -6.02 27.90 28.94
C GLY A 153 -5.19 26.60 29.03
N LEU A 154 -5.26 25.72 28.03
CA LEU A 154 -4.69 24.36 28.11
C LEU A 154 -3.73 24.03 26.96
N TYR A 155 -3.80 24.72 25.82
CA TYR A 155 -3.06 24.33 24.62
C TYR A 155 -2.09 25.42 24.13
N PRO A 156 -0.82 25.07 23.85
CA PRO A 156 0.16 26.03 23.36
C PRO A 156 -0.20 26.51 21.96
N THR A 157 -0.02 27.80 21.70
CA THR A 157 -0.12 28.37 20.35
C THR A 157 1.20 29.01 19.96
N ILE A 158 1.45 29.10 18.66
CA ILE A 158 2.61 29.81 18.12
C ILE A 158 2.20 31.21 17.70
N ARG A 159 3.03 32.21 18.04
CA ARG A 159 2.92 33.57 17.53
C ARG A 159 4.18 33.93 16.73
N SER A 160 4.00 34.72 15.66
CA SER A 160 5.12 35.26 14.89
C SER A 160 5.96 36.18 15.79
N SER A 161 7.27 35.98 15.79
CA SER A 161 8.23 36.79 16.54
C SER A 161 8.89 37.81 15.62
N GLU A 162 9.11 39.03 16.12
CA GLU A 162 9.93 40.04 15.43
C GLU A 162 11.43 39.70 15.49
N ASN A 163 11.81 38.78 16.38
CA ASN A 163 13.17 38.26 16.47
C ASN A 163 13.36 37.09 15.51
N THR A 164 14.28 37.23 14.56
CA THR A 164 14.58 36.20 13.56
C THR A 164 15.30 34.97 14.12
N ASP A 165 15.88 35.10 15.32
CA ASP A 165 16.59 34.00 16.00
C ASP A 165 15.63 33.07 16.78
N ASP A 166 14.38 33.48 16.98
CA ASP A 166 13.40 32.64 17.67
C ASP A 166 12.99 31.46 16.77
N SER A 167 12.92 30.26 17.36
CA SER A 167 12.52 29.05 16.65
C SER A 167 11.69 28.11 17.53
N VAL A 168 10.62 27.58 16.96
CA VAL A 168 9.81 26.53 17.60
C VAL A 168 10.26 25.18 17.10
N HIS A 169 10.69 24.33 18.03
CA HIS A 169 11.17 22.98 17.73
C HIS A 169 10.01 22.00 17.79
N GLY A 170 9.98 21.04 16.87
CA GLY A 170 8.91 20.05 16.79
C GLY A 170 9.25 18.82 15.97
N PHE A 171 8.20 18.12 15.54
CA PHE A 171 8.30 16.95 14.69
C PHE A 171 7.45 17.10 13.44
N VAL A 172 7.99 16.64 12.32
CA VAL A 172 7.29 16.48 11.06
C VAL A 172 6.85 15.03 10.91
N TYR A 173 5.56 14.83 10.71
CA TYR A 173 4.95 13.55 10.41
C TYR A 173 4.50 13.49 8.95
N VAL A 174 4.50 12.29 8.38
CA VAL A 174 3.94 12.03 7.06
C VAL A 174 2.60 11.31 7.25
N ILE A 175 1.52 11.97 6.83
CA ILE A 175 0.14 11.48 6.99
C ILE A 175 -0.64 11.61 5.67
N SER A 176 -1.77 10.90 5.55
CA SER A 176 -2.66 11.04 4.40
C SER A 176 -3.56 12.28 4.53
N GLU A 177 -4.19 12.71 3.44
CA GLU A 177 -5.16 13.82 3.45
C GLU A 177 -6.40 13.50 4.32
N GLU A 178 -6.81 12.24 4.37
CA GLU A 178 -7.89 11.80 5.27
C GLU A 178 -7.45 11.85 6.73
N GLU A 179 -6.22 11.43 7.04
CA GLU A 179 -5.64 11.57 8.37
C GLU A 179 -5.54 13.05 8.78
N LEU A 180 -5.23 13.95 7.83
CA LEU A 180 -5.20 15.38 8.07
C LEU A 180 -6.60 15.95 8.44
N THR A 181 -7.67 15.39 7.86
CA THR A 181 -9.05 15.73 8.23
C THR A 181 -9.40 15.30 9.67
N LEU A 182 -8.82 14.18 10.14
CA LEU A 182 -8.96 13.77 11.54
C LEU A 182 -8.24 14.74 12.49
N VAL A 183 -7.10 15.30 12.05
CA VAL A 183 -6.40 16.34 12.81
C VAL A 183 -7.20 17.63 12.83
N ASP A 184 -7.84 18.03 11.71
CA ASP A 184 -8.74 19.19 11.69
C ASP A 184 -9.87 19.05 12.73
N ALA A 185 -10.44 17.84 12.87
CA ALA A 185 -11.47 17.57 13.86
C ALA A 185 -10.95 17.58 15.30
N TYR A 186 -9.70 17.14 15.53
CA TYR A 186 -9.06 17.15 16.85
C TYR A 186 -8.73 18.57 17.32
N GLU A 187 -8.15 19.38 16.44
CA GLU A 187 -7.73 20.76 16.71
C GLU A 187 -8.94 21.71 16.82
N GLY A 188 -10.05 21.37 16.15
CA GLY A 188 -11.33 22.05 16.27
C GLY A 188 -11.32 23.49 15.78
N GLU A 189 -12.24 24.30 16.27
CA GLU A 189 -12.40 25.70 15.83
C GLU A 189 -11.32 26.64 16.39
N ALA A 190 -10.62 26.21 17.44
CA ALA A 190 -9.58 26.94 18.16
C ALA A 190 -8.34 27.23 17.31
N TYR A 191 -8.04 26.36 16.35
CA TYR A 191 -6.86 26.46 15.50
C TYR A 191 -7.24 26.58 14.02
N GLU A 192 -6.34 27.19 13.25
CA GLU A 192 -6.41 27.26 11.80
C GLU A 192 -5.18 26.56 11.22
N ARG A 193 -5.39 25.67 10.26
CA ARG A 193 -4.30 24.99 9.55
C ARG A 193 -3.70 25.92 8.50
N LYS A 194 -2.38 26.14 8.56
CA LYS A 194 -1.62 26.93 7.57
C LYS A 194 -0.44 26.16 7.03
N HIS A 195 -0.02 26.53 5.82
CA HIS A 195 1.23 26.03 5.25
C HIS A 195 2.40 26.88 5.71
N VAL A 196 3.46 26.22 6.15
CA VAL A 196 4.74 26.83 6.50
C VAL A 196 5.89 26.10 5.81
N THR A 197 7.01 26.79 5.69
CA THR A 197 8.28 26.18 5.27
C THR A 197 9.16 26.08 6.51
N LEU A 198 9.59 24.87 6.83
CA LEU A 198 10.43 24.58 8.00
C LEU A 198 11.91 24.87 7.68
N GLU A 199 12.75 24.82 8.71
CA GLU A 199 14.19 25.05 8.59
C GLU A 199 14.86 24.09 7.61
N SER A 200 14.39 22.84 7.52
CA SER A 200 14.85 21.86 6.54
C SER A 200 14.46 22.17 5.08
N GLY A 201 13.58 23.15 4.85
CA GLY A 201 12.96 23.43 3.56
C GLY A 201 11.69 22.62 3.25
N ILE A 202 11.28 21.71 4.15
CA ILE A 202 10.03 20.97 4.02
C ILE A 202 8.84 21.93 4.12
N LYS A 203 7.90 21.83 3.17
CA LYS A 203 6.59 22.49 3.25
C LYS A 203 5.64 21.59 4.02
N ALA A 204 5.20 22.05 5.19
CA ALA A 204 4.33 21.30 6.08
C ALA A 204 3.07 22.10 6.42
N TRP A 205 2.01 21.38 6.77
CA TRP A 205 0.87 21.92 7.49
C TRP A 205 1.24 22.13 8.95
N VAL A 206 0.74 23.20 9.55
CA VAL A 206 0.84 23.49 10.97
C VAL A 206 -0.48 24.08 11.45
N TYR A 207 -0.87 23.80 12.69
CA TYR A 207 -2.06 24.39 13.31
C TYR A 207 -1.64 25.59 14.15
N LEU A 208 -2.24 26.75 13.90
CA LEU A 208 -1.95 28.00 14.62
C LEU A 208 -3.23 28.47 15.31
N GLY A 209 -3.15 28.86 16.58
CA GLY A 209 -4.32 29.32 17.32
C GLY A 209 -4.90 30.59 16.70
N LYS A 210 -6.23 30.65 16.56
CA LYS A 210 -6.89 31.86 16.08
C LYS A 210 -6.82 32.94 17.15
N THR A 211 -6.30 34.10 16.80
CA THR A 211 -6.33 35.28 17.67
C THR A 211 -7.70 35.93 17.58
N GLY A 212 -8.51 35.83 18.64
CA GLY A 212 -9.79 36.53 18.74
C GLY A 212 -10.95 35.76 19.37
N PHE A 213 -10.77 35.25 20.59
CA PHE A 213 -11.88 34.92 21.49
C PHE A 213 -11.85 35.84 22.70
#